data_AF-A0A542Y4B4-F1
#
_entry.id   AF-A0A542Y4B4-F1
#
_cell.length_a   1.000
_cell.length_b   1.000
_cell.length_c   1.000
_cell.angle_alpha   90.00
_cell.angle_beta   90.00
_cell.angle_gamma   90.00
#
_symmetry.space_group_name_H-M   'P 1'
#
loop_
_entity.id
_entity.type
_entity.pdbx_description
1 polymer ?
#
loop_
_entity_poly.entity_id
_entity_poly.type
_entity_poly.pdbx_seq_one_letter_code
_entity_poly.pdbx_strand_id
1 'polypeptide(L)' 'MSENKHPLMNASMTWTVAGILLGAAIGAGIGALAGRVEIGACLGFAIGAVVGFIVGMPRRKR' A
#
# COMPACT_ATOMS: atom_id res chain seq x y z
N MET A 1 32.49 1.83 -14.23
CA MET A 1 31.36 2.77 -14.40
C MET A 1 30.19 2.21 -13.60
N SER A 2 30.11 2.56 -12.32
CA SER A 2 29.22 1.97 -11.33
C SER A 2 27.82 2.59 -11.44
N GLU A 3 26.95 1.95 -12.21
CA GLU A 3 25.53 2.29 -12.30
C GLU A 3 24.80 1.80 -11.03
N ASN A 4 25.02 2.48 -9.90
CA ASN A 4 24.19 2.34 -8.71
C ASN A 4 22.89 3.14 -8.92
N LYS A 5 22.00 2.62 -9.77
CA LYS A 5 20.60 3.08 -9.84
C LYS A 5 19.92 2.62 -8.56
N HIS A 6 19.86 3.49 -7.56
CA HIS A 6 19.26 3.27 -6.24
C HIS A 6 17.96 2.43 -6.33
N PRO A 7 17.99 1.12 -6.02
CA PRO A 7 16.82 0.24 -6.12
C PRO A 7 15.73 0.60 -5.08
N LEU A 8 16.10 1.44 -4.10
CA LEU A 8 15.23 1.86 -3.01
C LEU A 8 14.15 2.85 -3.44
N MET A 9 14.37 3.64 -4.50
CA MET A 9 13.38 4.63 -4.95
C MET A 9 12.22 3.97 -5.70
N ASN A 10 12.50 2.90 -6.45
CA ASN A 10 11.47 2.12 -7.13
C ASN A 10 10.79 1.14 -6.17
N ALA A 11 11.52 0.56 -5.22
CA ALA A 11 10.97 -0.39 -4.25
C ALA A 11 9.94 0.25 -3.32
N SER A 12 10.20 1.47 -2.83
CA SER A 12 9.28 2.21 -1.96
C SER A 12 7.99 2.63 -2.69
N MET A 13 8.11 3.07 -3.94
CA MET A 13 6.95 3.38 -4.77
C MET A 13 6.12 2.14 -5.12
N THR A 14 6.78 1.02 -5.45
CA THR A 14 6.10 -0.26 -5.74
C THR A 14 5.37 -0.79 -4.50
N TRP A 15 5.98 -0.70 -3.32
CA TRP A 15 5.34 -1.09 -2.06
C TRP A 15 4.13 -0.21 -1.71
N THR A 16 4.22 1.09 -1.97
CA THR A 16 3.11 2.02 -1.74
C THR A 16 1.93 1.70 -2.66
N VAL A 17 2.19 1.52 -3.96
CA VAL A 17 1.16 1.16 -4.95
C VAL A 17 0.55 -0.20 -4.63
N ALA A 18 1.38 -1.20 -4.28
CA ALA A 18 0.90 -2.51 -3.87
C ALA A 18 0.03 -2.45 -2.61
N GLY A 19 0.44 -1.68 -1.60
CA GLY A 19 -0.34 -1.48 -0.37
C GLY A 19 -1.70 -0.84 -0.63
N ILE A 20 -1.74 0.18 -1.50
CA ILE A 20 -2.99 0.85 -1.90
C ILE A 20 -3.92 -0.12 -2.63
N LEU A 21 -3.42 -0.82 -3.65
CA LEU A 21 -4.23 -1.75 -4.45
C LEU A 21 -4.76 -2.91 -3.60
N LEU A 22 -3.89 -3.50 -2.76
CA LEU A 22 -4.27 -4.61 -1.90
C LEU A 22 -5.26 -4.16 -0.82
N GLY A 23 -5.02 -3.01 -0.19
CA GLY A 23 -5.93 -2.44 0.81
C GLY A 23 -7.29 -2.12 0.22
N ALA A 24 -7.34 -1.51 -0.97
CA ALA A 24 -8.59 -1.21 -1.67
C ALA A 24 -9.36 -2.48 -2.04
N ALA A 25 -8.69 -3.52 -2.57
CA ALA A 25 -9.33 -4.78 -2.92
C ALA A 25 -9.90 -5.51 -1.70
N ILE A 26 -9.13 -5.58 -0.60
CA ILE A 26 -9.57 -6.21 0.65
C ILE A 26 -10.73 -5.42 1.26
N GLY A 27 -10.60 -4.09 1.33
CA GLY A 27 -11.66 -3.24 1.88
C GLY A 27 -12.95 -3.30 1.07
N ALA A 28 -12.86 -3.30 -0.26
CA ALA A 28 -14.03 -3.47 -1.12
C ALA A 28 -14.69 -4.84 -0.92
N GLY A 29 -13.91 -5.92 -0.76
CA GLY A 29 -14.42 -7.26 -0.46
C GLY A 29 -15.12 -7.34 0.89
N ILE A 30 -14.54 -6.77 1.94
CA ILE A 30 -15.15 -6.71 3.28
C ILE A 30 -16.40 -5.82 3.26
N GLY A 31 -16.35 -4.68 2.56
CA GLY A 31 -17.49 -3.79 2.36
C GLY A 31 -18.64 -4.46 1.63
N ALA A 32 -18.36 -5.24 0.59
CA ALA A 32 -19.36 -6.02 -0.12
C ALA A 32 -20.01 -7.07 0.78
N LEU A 33 -19.22 -7.76 1.60
CA LEU A 33 -19.73 -8.75 2.55
C LEU A 33 -20.62 -8.11 3.63
N ALA A 34 -20.30 -6.88 4.04
CA ALA A 34 -21.07 -6.10 5.01
C ALA A 34 -22.25 -5.31 4.41
N GLY A 35 -22.48 -5.40 3.09
CA GLY A 35 -23.50 -4.61 2.38
C GLY A 35 -23.20 -3.11 2.28
N ARG A 36 -21.96 -2.70 2.56
CA ARG A 36 -21.47 -1.30 2.60
C ARG A 36 -20.17 -1.16 1.79
N VAL A 37 -20.24 -1.48 0.50
CA VAL A 37 -19.09 -1.52 -0.43
C VAL A 37 -18.31 -0.21 -0.42
N GLU A 38 -18.99 0.93 -0.47
CA GLU A 38 -18.36 2.26 -0.54
C GLU A 38 -17.48 2.54 0.69
N ILE A 39 -18.00 2.23 1.88
CA ILE A 39 -17.28 2.45 3.13
C ILE A 39 -16.10 1.49 3.26
N GLY A 40 -16.30 0.22 2.88
CA GLY A 40 -15.22 -0.76 2.87
C GLY A 40 -14.10 -0.38 1.90
N ALA A 41 -14.43 0.06 0.69
CA ALA A 41 -13.45 0.50 -0.31
C ALA A 41 -12.69 1.74 0.15
N CYS A 42 -13.37 2.77 0.67
CA CYS A 42 -12.72 3.96 1.22
C CYS A 42 -11.79 3.62 2.40
N LEU A 43 -12.25 2.78 3.32
CA LEU A 43 -11.47 2.39 4.50
C LEU A 43 -10.26 1.52 4.09
N GLY A 44 -10.46 0.58 3.17
CA GLY A 44 -9.39 -0.24 2.61
C GLY A 44 -8.34 0.57 1.87
N PHE A 45 -8.76 1.56 1.08
CA PHE A 45 -7.86 2.48 0.39
C PHE A 45 -7.04 3.31 1.40
N ALA A 46 -7.69 3.88 2.42
CA ALA A 46 -7.02 4.67 3.45
C ALA A 46 -6.01 3.82 4.24
N ILE A 47 -6.40 2.62 4.68
CA ILE A 47 -5.51 1.69 5.40
C ILE A 47 -4.37 1.23 4.50
N GLY A 48 -4.67 0.86 3.25
CA GLY A 48 -3.68 0.43 2.26
C GLY A 48 -2.63 1.49 1.96
N ALA A 49 -3.03 2.75 1.85
CA ALA A 49 -2.12 3.88 1.69
C ALA A 49 -1.21 4.06 2.91
N VAL A 50 -1.77 4.04 4.12
CA VAL A 50 -1.00 4.20 5.36
C VAL A 50 -0.03 3.04 5.56
N VAL A 51 -0.46 1.80 5.37
CA VAL A 51 0.39 0.61 5.53
C VAL A 51 1.46 0.56 4.44
N GLY A 52 1.09 0.83 3.18
CA GLY A 52 2.03 0.90 2.06
C GLY A 52 3.11 1.97 2.29
N PHE A 53 2.73 3.10 2.87
CA PHE A 53 3.68 4.15 3.26
C PHE A 53 4.59 3.73 4.44
N ILE A 54 4.01 3.18 5.51
CA ILE A 54 4.78 2.75 6.69
C ILE A 54 5.79 1.66 6.37
N VAL A 55 5.43 0.71 5.52
CA VAL A 55 6.31 -0.41 5.20
C VAL A 55 7.23 -0.10 4.00
N GLY A 56 6.79 0.76 3.08
CA GLY A 56 7.63 1.32 2.02
C GLY A 56 8.70 2.30 2.54
N MET A 57 8.53 2.85 3.75
CA MET A 57 9.58 3.62 4.41
C MET A 57 10.79 2.72 4.68
N PRO A 58 12.01 3.12 4.26
CA PRO A 58 13.21 2.36 4.53
C PRO A 58 13.39 2.24 6.04
N ARG A 59 13.20 1.02 6.56
CA ARG A 59 13.50 0.72 7.96
C ARG A 59 15.00 0.92 8.14
N ARG A 60 15.36 2.01 8.83
CA ARG A 60 16.71 2.25 9.30
C ARG A 60 17.09 1.07 10.21
N LYS A 61 17.79 0.07 9.65
CA LYS A 61 18.45 -0.96 10.45
C LYS A 61 19.44 -0.24 11.37
N ARG A 62 19.20 -0.35 12.68
CA ARG A 62 20.14 0.07 13.71
C ARG A 62 21.20 -1.00 13.89
#